data_AF-A0A1F4C337-F1
#
_entry.id   AF-A0A1F4C337-F1
#
_cell.length_a   1.000
_cell.length_b   1.000
_cell.length_c   1.000
_cell.angle_alpha   90.00
_cell.angle_beta   90.00
_cell.angle_gamma   90.00
#
_symmetry.space_group_name_H-M   'P 1'
#
loop_
_entity.id
_entity.type
_entity.pdbx_description
1 polymer ?
#
loop_
_entity_poly.entity_id
_entity_poly.type
_entity_poly.pdbx_seq_one_letter_code
_entity_poly.pdbx_strand_id
1 'polypeptide(L)'
;MSFLLNTRVISKLVKPSPDANVVEWMKRADETSLYLSVLTIGELEKGHRQAAGIAHDLIIATRNIGDFERCGASCFNPWMQS
;
A
#
# COMPACT_ATOMS: atom_id res chain seq x y z
N MET A 1 24.09 2.73 10.94
CA MET A 1 23.51 3.31 9.71
C MET A 1 22.01 3.05 9.77
N SER A 2 21.18 4.04 9.47
CA SER A 2 19.72 3.92 9.54
C SER A 2 19.10 3.74 8.16
N PHE A 3 17.98 3.01 8.06
CA PHE A 3 17.28 2.73 6.81
C PHE A 3 15.81 3.12 6.89
N LEU A 4 15.32 3.81 5.86
CA LEU A 4 13.90 4.10 5.70
C LEU A 4 13.29 3.10 4.72
N LEU A 5 12.38 2.27 5.20
CA LEU A 5 11.67 1.28 4.43
C LEU A 5 10.59 1.94 3.57
N ASN A 6 10.50 1.51 2.32
CA ASN A 6 9.48 1.97 1.38
C ASN A 6 8.52 0.82 1.00
N THR A 7 7.48 1.15 0.25
CA THR A 7 6.47 0.19 -0.21
C THR A 7 7.04 -0.97 -1.03
N ARG A 8 8.17 -0.80 -1.73
CA ARG A 8 8.81 -1.89 -2.48
C ARG A 8 9.41 -2.96 -1.57
N VAL A 9 10.03 -2.56 -0.47
CA VAL A 9 10.55 -3.52 0.52
C VAL A 9 9.40 -4.27 1.18
N ILE A 10 8.39 -3.52 1.66
CA ILE A 10 7.22 -4.12 2.30
C ILE A 10 6.47 -5.08 1.36
N SER A 11 6.20 -4.67 0.12
CA SER A 11 5.51 -5.51 -0.86
C SER A 11 6.26 -6.79 -1.22
N LYS A 12 7.58 -6.84 -1.09
CA LYS A 12 8.37 -8.06 -1.27
C LYS A 12 8.33 -8.99 -0.05
N LEU A 13 8.12 -8.43 1.13
CA LEU A 13 8.01 -9.18 2.39
C LEU A 13 6.62 -9.82 2.58
N VAL A 14 5.55 -9.16 2.11
CA VAL A 14 4.16 -9.59 2.36
C VAL A 14 3.57 -10.51 1.28
N LYS A 15 4.31 -10.80 0.21
CA LYS A 15 3.86 -11.75 -0.83
C LYS A 15 3.72 -13.17 -0.27
N PRO A 16 2.84 -14.02 -0.84
CA PRO A 16 2.73 -15.43 -0.44
C PRO A 16 4.08 -16.18 -0.46
N SER A 17 4.95 -15.83 -1.42
CA SER A 17 6.35 -16.23 -1.45
C SER A 17 7.24 -14.99 -1.37
N PRO A 18 7.75 -14.63 -0.18
CA PRO A 18 8.59 -13.44 0.00
C PRO A 18 9.94 -13.54 -0.72
N ASP A 19 10.52 -12.38 -1.06
CA ASP A 19 11.87 -12.30 -1.66
C ASP A 19 12.93 -12.68 -0.62
N ALA A 20 13.62 -13.81 -0.84
CA ALA A 20 14.58 -14.37 0.11
C ALA A 20 15.71 -13.40 0.48
N ASN A 21 16.15 -12.55 -0.46
CA ASN A 21 17.23 -11.59 -0.20
C ASN A 21 16.76 -10.48 0.76
N VAL A 22 15.51 -10.05 0.62
CA VAL A 22 14.93 -9.02 1.49
C VAL A 22 14.70 -9.59 2.88
N VAL A 23 14.22 -10.82 2.98
CA VAL A 23 14.04 -11.51 4.28
C VAL A 23 15.38 -11.66 5.01
N GLU A 24 16.42 -12.11 4.31
CA GLU A 24 17.74 -12.29 4.91
C GLU A 24 18.37 -10.96 5.33
N TRP A 25 18.19 -9.90 4.53
CA TRP A 25 18.62 -8.56 4.90
C TRP A 25 17.89 -8.04 6.16
N MET A 26 16.57 -8.22 6.24
CA MET A 26 15.78 -7.81 7.40
C MET A 26 16.24 -8.52 8.68
N LYS A 27 16.55 -9.82 8.60
CA LYS A 27 17.05 -10.60 9.75
C LYS A 27 18.41 -10.15 10.28
N ARG A 28 19.23 -9.56 9.41
CA ARG A 28 20.58 -9.08 9.76
C ARG A 28 20.58 -7.60 10.17
N ALA A 29 19.56 -6.85 9.77
CA ALA A 29 19.43 -5.46 10.13
C ALA A 29 19.04 -5.31 11.62
N ASP A 30 19.61 -4.30 12.27
CA ASP A 30 19.17 -3.90 13.61
C ASP A 30 17.80 -3.22 13.49
N GLU A 31 16.78 -3.79 14.13
CA GLU A 31 15.40 -3.29 14.10
C GLU A 31 15.29 -1.84 14.57
N THR A 32 16.13 -1.41 15.51
CA THR A 32 16.12 -0.04 16.03
C THR A 32 16.63 0.99 15.02
N SER A 33 17.25 0.51 13.94
CA SER A 33 17.76 1.32 12.83
C SER A 33 16.84 1.34 11.60
N LEU A 34 15.70 0.64 11.67
CA LEU A 34 14.71 0.56 10.60
C LEU A 34 13.53 1.49 10.89
N TYR A 35 13.19 2.32 9.91
CA TYR A 35 12.10 3.29 10.01
C TYR A 35 11.10 3.07 8.88
N LEU A 36 9.84 3.37 9.12
CA LEU A 36 8.79 3.38 8.10
C LEU A 36 8.24 4.80 7.97
N SER A 37 8.16 5.32 6.75
CA SER A 37 7.58 6.64 6.52
C SER A 37 6.06 6.61 6.65
N VAL A 38 5.46 7.68 7.19
CA VAL A 38 4.01 7.89 7.18
C VAL A 38 3.45 7.89 5.75
N LEU A 39 4.25 8.33 4.76
CA LEU A 39 3.88 8.26 3.35
C LEU A 39 3.74 6.81 2.87
N THR A 40 4.67 5.94 3.29
CA THR A 40 4.61 4.51 2.98
C THR A 40 3.40 3.84 3.62
N ILE A 41 3.03 4.23 4.84
CA ILE A 41 1.80 3.74 5.48
C ILE A 41 0.57 4.17 4.66
N GLY A 42 0.47 5.44 4.28
CA GLY A 42 -0.64 5.93 3.46
C GLY A 42 -0.77 5.23 2.10
N GLU A 43 0.35 4.91 1.46
CA GLU A 43 0.36 4.13 0.22
C GLU A 43 -0.19 2.70 0.42
N LEU A 44 0.18 2.04 1.52
CA LEU A 44 -0.30 0.68 1.85
C LEU A 44 -1.80 0.67 2.15
N GLU A 45 -2.28 1.60 2.96
CA GLU A 45 -3.71 1.72 3.28
C GLU A 45 -4.55 2.00 2.03
N LYS A 46 -4.07 2.91 1.17
CA LYS A 46 -4.71 3.19 -0.12
C LYS A 46 -4.76 1.95 -1.00
N GLY A 47 -3.66 1.23 -1.13
CA GLY A 47 -3.59 -0.02 -1.89
C GLY A 47 -4.54 -1.10 -1.35
N HIS A 48 -4.64 -1.25 -0.03
CA HIS A 48 -5.56 -2.21 0.60
C HIS A 48 -7.04 -1.88 0.29
N ARG A 49 -7.45 -0.62 0.43
CA ARG A 49 -8.81 -0.17 0.10
C ARG A 49 -9.17 -0.44 -1.36
N GLN A 50 -8.22 -0.19 -2.26
CA GLN A 50 -8.37 -0.48 -3.69
C GLN A 50 -8.55 -1.97 -3.94
N ALA A 51 -7.68 -2.80 -3.38
CA ALA A 51 -7.73 -4.25 -3.53
C ALA A 51 -9.04 -4.84 -2.99
N ALA A 52 -9.52 -4.37 -1.84
CA ALA A 52 -10.78 -4.81 -1.26
C ALA A 52 -11.99 -4.47 -2.14
N GLY A 53 -12.04 -3.25 -2.70
CA GLY A 53 -13.11 -2.87 -3.62
C GLY A 53 -13.14 -3.73 -4.87
N ILE A 54 -11.97 -3.96 -5.48
CA ILE A 54 -11.82 -4.76 -6.70
C ILE A 54 -12.15 -6.24 -6.44
N ALA A 55 -11.65 -6.83 -5.35
CA ALA A 55 -11.83 -8.25 -5.05
C ALA A 55 -13.29 -8.64 -4.77
N HIS A 56 -14.14 -7.67 -4.47
CA HIS A 56 -15.55 -7.87 -4.11
C HIS A 56 -16.52 -7.17 -5.07
N ASP A 57 -16.05 -6.72 -6.24
CA ASP A 57 -16.86 -6.00 -7.26
C ASP A 57 -17.64 -4.80 -6.67
N LEU A 58 -17.05 -4.09 -5.71
CA LEU A 58 -17.66 -2.94 -5.04
C LEU A 58 -17.31 -1.62 -5.73
N ILE A 59 -18.24 -0.67 -5.69
CA ILE A 59 -18.00 0.71 -6.09
C ILE A 59 -17.45 1.48 -4.89
N ILE A 60 -16.26 2.08 -5.05
CA ILE A 60 -15.62 2.87 -4.01
C ILE A 60 -16.21 4.28 -3.97
N ALA A 61 -16.96 4.59 -2.92
CA ALA A 61 -17.43 5.94 -2.65
C ALA A 61 -16.30 6.82 -2.09
N THR A 62 -15.87 7.85 -2.82
CA THR A 62 -14.74 8.72 -2.43
C THR A 62 -14.86 10.12 -3.04
N ARG A 63 -14.38 11.14 -2.32
CA ARG A 63 -14.28 12.51 -2.85
C ARG A 63 -13.12 12.65 -3.84
N ASN A 64 -12.07 11.85 -3.67
CA ASN A 64 -10.85 11.93 -4.46
C ASN A 64 -10.80 10.78 -5.46
N ILE A 65 -11.52 10.90 -6.58
CA ILE A 65 -11.55 9.85 -7.61
C ILE A 65 -10.16 9.65 -8.25
N GLY A 66 -9.37 10.73 -8.37
CA GLY A 66 -8.02 10.70 -8.96
C GLY A 66 -7.07 9.71 -8.28
N ASP A 67 -7.31 9.39 -7.01
CA ASP A 67 -6.54 8.39 -6.27
C ASP A 67 -6.64 6.97 -6.85
N PHE A 68 -7.70 6.69 -7.61
CA PHE A 68 -8.09 5.34 -8.05
C PHE A 68 -7.94 5.13 -9.57
N GLU A 69 -7.63 6.17 -10.35
CA GLU A 69 -7.56 6.11 -11.82
C GLU A 69 -6.61 5.02 -12.35
N ARG A 70 -5.52 4.76 -11.63
CA ARG A 70 -4.49 3.80 -12.03
C ARG A 70 -4.76 2.35 -11.60
N CYS A 71 -5.75 2.11 -10.73
CA CYS A 71 -5.99 0.78 -10.15
C CYS A 71 -7.18 0.04 -10.76
N GLY A 72 -7.99 0.69 -11.60
CA GLY A 72 -9.15 0.07 -12.26
C GLY A 72 -10.38 -0.09 -11.37
N ALA A 73 -10.35 0.40 -10.13
CA ALA A 73 -11.50 0.36 -9.24
C ALA A 73 -12.62 1.31 -9.73
N SER A 74 -13.86 0.81 -9.78
CA SER A 74 -15.03 1.67 -10.00
C SER A 74 -15.22 2.63 -8.83
N CYS A 75 -15.37 3.91 -9.12
CA CYS A 75 -15.47 4.96 -8.11
C CYS A 75 -16.71 5.84 -8.29
N PHE A 76 -17.25 6.31 -7.17
CA PHE A 76 -18.39 7.22 -7.12
C PHE A 76 -18.07 8.38 -6.17
N ASN A 77 -18.26 9.64 -6.63
CA ASN A 77 -18.10 10.82 -5.76
C ASN A 77 -19.49 11.35 -5.36
N PRO A 78 -19.94 11.10 -4.11
CA PRO A 78 -21.27 11.51 -3.66
C PRO A 78 -21.45 13.02 -3.52
N TRP A 79 -20.36 13.80 -3.55
CA TRP A 79 -20.40 15.26 -3.40
C TRP A 79 -20.53 16.01 -4.74
N MET A 80 -20.62 15.33 -5.88
CA MET A 80 -20.81 15.98 -7.19
C MET A 80 -22.28 16.17 -7.60
N GLN A 81 -23.24 15.72 -6.79
CA GLN A 81 -24.68 15.78 -7.10
C GLN A 81 -25.42 16.97 -6.47
N SER A 82 -24.69 17.94 -5.91
CA SER A 82 -25.27 19.15 -5.28
C SER A 82 -25.23 20.37 -6.19
#